data_AF-A0A5E4KMM7-F1
#
_entry.id   AF-A0A5E4KMM7-F1
#
_cell.length_a   1.000
_cell.length_b   1.000
_cell.length_c   1.000
_cell.angle_alpha   90.00
_cell.angle_beta   90.00
_cell.angle_gamma   90.00
#
_symmetry.space_group_name_H-M   'P 1'
#
loop_
_entity.id
_entity.type
_entity.pdbx_description
1 polymer ?
#
loop_
_entity_poly.entity_id
_entity_poly.type
_entity_poly.pdbx_seq_one_letter_code
_entity_poly.pdbx_strand_id
1 'polypeptide(L)'
;MANIIDKFLQELKVNGTAEKTLTDYSKFLKNINKVKSLEKWDKTDVNKYIMEKHSECLIGTVEISKVKLKQFFTWAGKSEIVSHLNTKMPADDLCRLDIPAVEDVNLLNHITPSIHKALISL
;
A
#
# COMPACT_ATOMS: atom_id res chain seq x y z
N MET A 1 9.45 -23.71 8.57
CA MET A 1 8.42 -23.01 9.35
C MET A 1 7.98 -21.81 8.53
N ALA A 2 6.73 -21.76 8.06
CA ALA A 2 6.28 -20.65 7.19
C ALA A 2 6.27 -19.33 7.98
N ASN A 3 6.89 -18.30 7.41
CA ASN A 3 6.91 -16.94 7.96
C ASN A 3 5.46 -16.46 8.18
N ILE A 4 5.19 -15.76 9.28
CA ILE A 4 3.86 -15.20 9.60
C ILE A 4 3.31 -14.37 8.44
N ILE A 5 4.17 -13.68 7.70
CA ILE A 5 3.81 -12.90 6.52
C ILE A 5 3.30 -13.82 5.40
N ASP A 6 3.97 -14.94 5.13
CA ASP A 6 3.57 -15.86 4.06
C ASP A 6 2.23 -16.53 4.38
N LYS A 7 1.98 -16.85 5.66
CA LYS A 7 0.67 -17.35 6.12
C LYS A 7 -0.44 -16.33 5.90
N PHE A 8 -0.19 -15.06 6.24
CA PHE A 8 -1.15 -13.98 5.99
C PHE A 8 -1.43 -13.79 4.49
N LEU A 9 -0.39 -13.79 3.65
CA LEU A 9 -0.55 -13.66 2.20
C LEU A 9 -1.32 -14.83 1.59
N GLN A 10 -1.13 -16.04 2.11
CA GLN A 10 -1.88 -17.21 1.69
C GLN A 10 -3.36 -17.09 2.04
N GLU A 11 -3.69 -16.62 3.25
CA GLU A 11 -5.06 -16.33 3.66
C GLU A 11 -5.73 -15.30 2.72
N LEU A 12 -5.04 -14.20 2.42
CA LEU A 12 -5.54 -13.19 1.48
C LEU A 12 -5.80 -13.78 0.09
N LYS A 13 -4.92 -14.67 -0.38
CA LYS A 13 -5.06 -15.34 -1.68
C LYS A 13 -6.28 -16.26 -1.71
N VAL A 14 -6.50 -17.04 -0.64
CA VAL A 14 -7.69 -17.90 -0.51
C VAL A 14 -8.98 -17.06 -0.49
N ASN A 15 -8.93 -15.87 0.11
CA ASN A 15 -10.05 -14.93 0.16
C ASN A 15 -10.27 -14.13 -1.15
N GLY A 16 -9.61 -14.50 -2.26
CA GLY A 16 -9.85 -13.89 -3.57
C GLY A 16 -9.19 -12.51 -3.76
N THR A 17 -8.19 -12.16 -2.96
CA THR A 17 -7.44 -10.91 -3.15
C THR A 17 -6.66 -10.93 -4.46
N ALA A 18 -6.74 -9.84 -5.24
CA ALA A 18 -6.02 -9.70 -6.50
C ALA A 18 -4.49 -9.85 -6.34
N GLU A 19 -3.84 -10.44 -7.34
CA GLU A 19 -2.39 -10.73 -7.30
C GLU A 19 -1.52 -9.48 -7.15
N LYS A 20 -1.91 -8.37 -7.79
CA LYS A 20 -1.25 -7.07 -7.61
C LYS A 20 -1.29 -6.63 -6.15
N THR A 21 -2.46 -6.72 -5.53
CA THR A 21 -2.67 -6.37 -4.12
C THR A 21 -1.87 -7.28 -3.18
N LEU A 22 -1.79 -8.58 -3.46
CA LEU A 22 -0.94 -9.52 -2.72
C LEU A 22 0.55 -9.14 -2.83
N THR A 23 1.00 -8.78 -4.03
CA THR A 23 2.37 -8.33 -4.29
C THR A 23 2.69 -7.06 -3.50
N ASP A 24 1.78 -6.10 -3.49
CA ASP A 24 1.92 -4.84 -2.76
C ASP A 24 1.93 -5.05 -1.25
N TYR A 25 1.11 -5.97 -0.73
CA TYR A 25 1.16 -6.41 0.67
C TYR A 25 2.49 -7.08 1.02
N SER A 26 2.96 -8.00 0.18
CA SER A 26 4.20 -8.75 0.39
C SER A 26 5.40 -7.82 0.47
N LYS A 27 5.54 -6.90 -0.50
CA LYS A 27 6.61 -5.89 -0.51
C LYS A 27 6.56 -5.01 0.73
N PHE A 28 5.37 -4.50 1.08
CA PHE A 28 5.16 -3.65 2.25
C PHE A 28 5.57 -4.36 3.55
N LEU A 29 4.97 -5.52 3.84
CA LEU A 29 5.19 -6.26 5.09
C LEU A 29 6.63 -6.75 5.21
N LYS A 30 7.23 -7.25 4.13
CA LYS A 30 8.64 -7.68 4.15
C LYS A 30 9.57 -6.51 4.41
N ASN A 31 9.30 -5.33 3.87
CA ASN A 31 10.17 -4.17 4.05
C ASN A 31 10.19 -3.71 5.51
N ILE A 32 9.03 -3.57 6.15
CA ILE A 32 8.95 -3.15 7.55
C ILE A 32 9.46 -4.23 8.52
N ASN A 33 9.29 -5.51 8.16
CA ASN A 33 9.76 -6.63 8.97
C ASN A 33 11.30 -6.75 8.99
N LYS A 34 12.02 -6.12 8.05
CA LYS A 34 13.50 -6.06 8.07
C LYS A 34 14.04 -5.25 9.25
N VAL A 35 13.32 -4.20 9.65
CA VAL A 35 13.73 -3.31 10.74
C VAL A 35 13.50 -3.98 12.09
N LYS A 36 12.30 -4.53 12.29
CA LYS A 36 11.91 -5.30 13.46
C LYS A 36 10.83 -6.30 13.05
N SER A 37 10.94 -7.54 13.55
CA SER A 37 9.92 -8.57 13.27
C SER A 37 8.53 -8.11 13.71
N LEU A 38 7.55 -8.16 12.80
CA LEU A 38 6.16 -7.77 13.01
C LEU A 38 5.49 -8.54 14.16
N GLU A 39 5.96 -9.76 14.44
CA GLU A 39 5.51 -10.55 15.59
C GLU A 39 5.85 -9.88 16.92
N LYS A 40 6.91 -9.07 16.95
CA LYS A 40 7.39 -8.35 18.14
C LYS A 40 6.93 -6.89 18.20
N TRP A 41 6.12 -6.46 17.24
CA TRP A 41 5.62 -5.08 17.24
C TRP A 41 4.60 -4.88 18.37
N ASP A 42 4.71 -3.72 19.01
CA ASP A 42 3.78 -3.16 19.98
C ASP A 42 3.25 -1.77 19.51
N LYS A 43 2.46 -1.10 20.37
CA LYS A 43 1.88 0.21 20.08
C LYS A 43 2.95 1.29 19.81
N THR A 44 4.09 1.20 20.49
CA THR A 44 5.21 2.13 20.34
C THR A 44 5.86 1.98 18.97
N ASP A 45 6.06 0.74 18.51
CA ASP A 45 6.62 0.48 17.17
C ASP A 45 5.72 1.03 16.07
N VAL A 46 4.40 0.83 16.20
CA VAL A 46 3.41 1.36 15.27
C VAL A 46 3.42 2.89 15.24
N ASN A 47 3.45 3.53 16.41
CA ASN A 47 3.55 4.99 16.50
C ASN A 47 4.83 5.52 15.86
N LYS A 48 5.96 4.89 16.16
CA LYS A 48 7.25 5.25 15.59
C LYS A 48 7.21 5.17 14.06
N TYR A 49 6.71 4.06 13.52
CA TYR A 49 6.57 3.89 12.07
C TYR A 49 5.68 4.97 11.43
N ILE A 50 4.53 5.28 12.06
CA ILE A 50 3.61 6.31 11.56
C ILE A 50 4.27 7.70 11.60
N MET A 51 4.98 8.03 12.68
CA MET A 51 5.70 9.31 12.79
C MET A 51 6.81 9.45 11.75
N GLU A 52 7.60 8.39 11.52
CA GLU A 52 8.62 8.35 10.47
C GLU A 52 7.99 8.61 9.09
N LYS A 53 6.87 7.95 8.76
CA LYS A 53 6.18 8.15 7.48
C LYS A 53 5.49 9.50 7.34
N HIS A 54 5.03 10.10 8.43
CA HIS A 54 4.57 11.48 8.42
C HIS A 54 5.71 12.47 8.14
N SER A 55 6.91 12.21 8.69
CA SER A 55 8.08 13.07 8.46
C SER A 55 8.57 13.06 7.01
N GLU A 56 8.29 11.97 6.27
CA GLU A 56 8.57 11.85 4.83
C GLU A 56 7.54 12.59 3.94
N CYS A 57 6.56 13.29 4.51
CA CYS A 57 5.48 14.01 3.81
C CYS A 57 4.56 13.12 2.93
N LEU A 58 4.54 11.81 3.19
CA LEU A 58 3.77 10.83 2.42
C LEU A 58 2.39 10.55 3.06
N ILE A 59 1.56 11.57 3.24
CA ILE A 59 0.30 11.48 4.01
C ILE A 59 -0.66 10.40 3.46
N GLY A 60 -0.86 10.32 2.14
CA GLY A 60 -1.67 9.25 1.52
C GLY A 60 -1.08 7.86 1.75
N THR A 61 0.25 7.74 1.75
CA THR A 61 0.96 6.50 2.06
C THR A 61 0.81 6.10 3.53
N VAL A 62 0.68 7.07 4.46
CA VAL A 62 0.46 6.79 5.89
C VAL A 62 -0.89 6.11 6.11
N GLU A 63 -1.99 6.65 5.56
CA GLU A 63 -3.32 6.03 5.76
C GLU A 63 -3.41 4.66 5.09
N ILE A 64 -2.87 4.51 3.87
CA ILE A 64 -2.76 3.20 3.22
C ILE A 64 -1.95 2.22 4.07
N SER A 65 -0.85 2.68 4.68
CA SER A 65 -0.03 1.84 5.56
C SER A 65 -0.80 1.45 6.83
N LYS A 66 -1.56 2.36 7.43
CA LYS A 66 -2.41 2.07 8.60
C LYS A 66 -3.46 1.02 8.27
N VAL A 67 -4.13 1.12 7.11
CA VAL A 67 -5.11 0.10 6.66
C VAL A 67 -4.44 -1.26 6.51
N LYS A 68 -3.28 -1.32 5.86
CA LYS A 68 -2.51 -2.56 5.68
C LYS A 68 -2.07 -3.19 7.01
N LEU A 69 -1.55 -2.38 7.93
CA LEU A 69 -1.16 -2.82 9.26
C LEU A 69 -2.37 -3.30 10.07
N LYS A 70 -3.49 -2.59 10.00
CA LYS A 70 -4.73 -2.95 10.71
C LYS A 70 -5.25 -4.30 10.24
N GLN A 71 -5.26 -4.56 8.93
CA GLN A 71 -5.68 -5.86 8.38
C GLN A 71 -4.74 -6.99 8.83
N PHE A 72 -3.42 -6.78 8.77
CA PHE A 72 -2.44 -7.77 9.22
C PHE A 72 -2.58 -8.08 10.72
N PHE A 73 -2.64 -7.05 11.58
CA PHE A 73 -2.73 -7.24 13.03
C PHE A 73 -4.10 -7.77 13.48
N THR A 74 -5.16 -7.52 12.71
CA THR A 74 -6.47 -8.15 12.93
C THR A 74 -6.37 -9.65 12.69
N TRP A 75 -5.80 -10.07 11.57
CA TRP A 75 -5.56 -11.49 11.27
C TRP A 75 -4.62 -12.16 12.30
N ALA A 76 -3.58 -11.44 12.74
CA ALA A 76 -2.63 -11.94 13.74
C ALA A 76 -3.18 -11.92 15.19
N GLY A 77 -4.42 -11.49 15.41
CA GLY A 77 -5.06 -11.47 16.74
C GLY A 77 -4.56 -10.38 17.69
N LYS A 78 -3.85 -9.36 17.20
CA LYS A 78 -3.31 -8.25 18.01
C LYS A 78 -4.31 -7.10 18.14
N SER A 79 -5.45 -7.36 18.79
CA SER A 79 -6.57 -6.40 18.96
C SER A 79 -6.15 -5.07 19.61
N GLU A 80 -5.17 -5.10 20.52
CA GLU A 80 -4.62 -3.90 21.15
C GLU A 80 -3.94 -2.94 20.15
N ILE A 81 -3.28 -3.48 19.13
CA ILE A 81 -2.66 -2.67 18.08
C ILE A 81 -3.73 -2.17 17.10
N VAL A 82 -4.71 -3.02 16.79
CA VAL A 82 -5.82 -2.69 15.89
C VAL A 82 -6.66 -1.53 16.44
N SER A 83 -6.96 -1.54 17.73
CA SER A 83 -7.68 -0.44 18.41
C SER A 83 -6.88 0.85 18.47
N HIS A 84 -5.55 0.75 18.52
CA HIS A 84 -4.64 1.89 18.49
C HIS A 84 -4.51 2.51 17.08
N LEU A 85 -4.65 1.69 16.03
CA LEU A 85 -4.67 2.13 14.63
C LEU A 85 -5.99 2.82 14.26
N ASN A 86 -6.08 4.10 14.61
CA ASN A 86 -7.10 5.00 14.08
C ASN A 86 -6.82 5.29 12.61
N THR A 87 -7.58 4.64 11.75
CA THR A 87 -7.63 4.89 10.30
C THR A 87 -8.64 6.00 10.04
N LYS A 88 -8.20 7.12 9.48
CA LYS A 88 -9.15 8.00 8.80
C LYS A 88 -9.33 7.38 7.41
N MET A 89 -10.57 7.21 6.97
CA MET A 89 -10.77 6.84 5.57
C MET A 89 -10.10 7.95 4.75
N PRO A 90 -9.08 7.64 3.92
CA PRO A 90 -8.55 8.66 3.05
C PRO A 90 -9.75 9.12 2.22
N ALA A 91 -10.11 10.41 2.34
CA ALA A 91 -10.91 11.05 1.31
C ALA A 91 -10.19 10.77 -0.03
N ASP A 92 -10.93 10.71 -1.13
CA ASP A 92 -10.44 10.48 -2.50
C ASP A 92 -9.38 11.51 -2.99
N ASP A 93 -8.32 11.77 -2.22
CA ASP A 93 -7.02 12.25 -2.67
C ASP A 93 -6.31 11.08 -3.40
N LEU A 94 -7.00 10.55 -4.41
CA LEU A 94 -6.30 10.21 -5.64
C LEU A 94 -5.53 11.48 -5.99
N CYS A 95 -4.20 11.38 -6.06
CA CYS A 95 -3.36 12.46 -6.58
C CYS A 95 -4.12 13.09 -7.75
N ARG A 96 -4.37 14.40 -7.70
CA ARG A 96 -4.70 15.15 -8.92
C ARG A 96 -3.58 14.81 -9.89
N LEU A 97 -3.81 13.80 -10.73
CA LEU A 97 -3.06 13.62 -11.95
C LEU A 97 -3.45 14.88 -12.71
N ASP A 98 -2.54 15.83 -12.78
CA ASP A 98 -2.68 16.96 -13.70
C ASP A 98 -3.13 16.36 -15.01
N ILE A 99 -4.37 16.64 -15.40
CA ILE A 99 -4.92 16.13 -16.65
C ILE A 99 -4.03 16.76 -17.72
N PRO A 100 -3.23 15.96 -18.46
CA PRO A 100 -2.32 16.53 -19.45
C PRO A 100 -3.15 17.35 -20.43
N ALA A 101 -2.64 18.53 -20.80
CA ALA A 101 -3.29 19.34 -21.81
C ALA A 101 -3.34 18.55 -23.14
N VAL A 102 -4.29 18.87 -24.02
CA VAL A 102 -4.45 18.20 -25.31
C VAL A 102 -3.14 18.20 -26.13
N GLU A 103 -2.31 19.22 -25.93
CA GLU A 103 -0.99 19.37 -26.54
C GLU A 103 0.01 18.31 -26.06
N ASP A 104 0.01 17.97 -24.77
CA ASP A 104 0.87 16.94 -24.18
C ASP A 104 0.47 15.54 -24.66
N VAL A 105 -0.83 15.29 -24.82
CA VAL A 105 -1.36 14.03 -25.37
C VAL A 105 -0.97 13.86 -26.85
N ASN A 106 -1.01 14.95 -27.62
CA ASN A 106 -0.60 14.93 -29.02
C ASN A 106 0.91 14.71 -29.18
N LEU A 107 1.72 15.32 -28.32
CA LEU A 107 3.16 15.07 -28.28
C LEU A 107 3.44 13.60 -27.93
N LEU A 108 2.76 13.02 -26.94
CA LEU A 108 2.88 11.61 -26.59
C LEU A 108 2.53 10.68 -27.76
N ASN A 109 1.44 10.96 -28.48
CA ASN A 109 1.05 10.22 -29.68
C ASN A 109 2.06 10.32 -30.82
N HIS A 110 2.85 11.39 -30.88
CA HIS A 110 3.88 11.56 -31.90
C HIS A 110 5.12 10.69 -31.60
N ILE A 111 5.52 10.61 -30.33
CA ILE A 111 6.75 9.90 -29.91
C ILE A 111 6.50 8.39 -29.68
N THR A 112 5.24 7.99 -29.50
CA THR A 112 4.89 6.58 -29.21
C THR A 112 4.97 5.70 -30.46
N PRO A 113 5.59 4.50 -30.40
CA PRO A 113 5.63 3.55 -31.53
C PRO A 113 4.22 3.16 -32.01
N SER A 114 4.07 2.94 -33.33
CA SER A 114 2.77 2.71 -34.01
C SER A 114 1.88 1.66 -33.32
N ILE A 115 2.47 0.60 -32.77
CA ILE A 115 1.76 -0.51 -32.11
C ILE A 115 1.02 -0.07 -30.83
N HIS A 116 1.51 0.96 -30.15
CA HIS A 116 0.93 1.43 -28.88
C HIS A 116 0.00 2.65 -29.04
N LYS A 117 -0.04 3.29 -30.23
CA LYS A 117 -0.93 4.44 -30.50
C LYS A 117 -2.42 4.07 -30.39
N ALA A 118 -2.78 2.86 -30.78
CA ALA A 118 -4.15 2.35 -30.70
C ALA A 118 -4.68 2.20 -29.25
N LEU A 119 -3.79 2.05 -28.27
CA LEU A 119 -4.16 1.93 -26.85
C LEU A 119 -4.33 3.29 -26.17
N ILE A 120 -3.79 4.36 -26.75
CA ILE A 120 -3.79 5.73 -26.20
C ILE A 120 -4.96 6.55 -26.77
N SER A 121 -5.49 6.19 -27.95
CA SER A 121 -6.50 6.98 -28.69
C SER A 121 -7.98 6.60 -28.39
N LEU A 122 -8.27 6.02 -27.21
CA LEU A 122 -9.62 5.61 -26.78
C LEU A 122 -10.24 6.64 -25.83
#